data_AF-A0AAU5XXH6-F1
#
_entry.id   AF-A0AAU5XXH6-F1
#
_cell.length_a   1.000
_cell.length_b   1.000
_cell.length_c   1.000
_cell.angle_alpha   90.00
_cell.angle_beta   90.00
_cell.angle_gamma   90.00
#
_symmetry.space_group_name_H-M   'P 1'
#
loop_
_entity.id
_entity.type
_entity.pdbx_description
1 polymer ?
#
loop_
_entity_poly.entity_id
_entity_poly.type
_entity_poly.pdbx_seq_one_letter_code
_entity_poly.pdbx_strand_id
1 'polypeptide(L)' 'MNDKIENKGEELKGRAKEAVGDATGNEQWQAEGKSDQAKGSLKQAGEKVKDAVKGVTNKD' A
#
# COMPACT_ATOMS: atom_id res chain seq x y z
N MET A 1 15.38 6.20 1.28
CA MET A 1 15.24 4.72 1.39
C MET A 1 14.08 4.31 2.32
N ASN A 2 13.55 5.21 3.15
CA ASN A 2 12.48 4.89 4.11
C ASN A 2 11.12 4.63 3.44
N ASP A 3 10.74 5.40 2.41
CA ASP A 3 9.36 5.34 1.85
C ASP A 3 9.01 4.00 1.19
N LYS A 4 9.97 3.35 0.52
CA LYS A 4 9.74 2.04 -0.12
C LYS A 4 9.61 0.90 0.89
N ILE A 5 10.28 1.00 2.04
CA ILE A 5 10.22 0.01 3.11
C ILE A 5 8.92 0.17 3.88
N GLU A 6 8.52 1.41 4.15
CA GLU A 6 7.28 1.74 4.85
C GLU A 6 6.05 1.27 4.05
N ASN A 7 5.99 1.54 2.75
CA ASN A 7 4.90 1.06 1.87
C ASN A 7 4.83 -0.48 1.82
N LYS A 8 5.96 -1.18 1.81
CA LYS A 8 5.98 -2.66 1.90
C LYS A 8 5.52 -3.14 3.26
N GLY A 9 5.87 -2.44 4.33
CA GLY A 9 5.42 -2.75 5.69
C GLY A 9 3.91 -2.64 5.85
N GLU A 10 3.29 -1.59 5.29
CA GLU A 10 1.83 -1.42 5.31
C GLU A 10 1.11 -2.54 4.53
N GLU A 11 1.63 -2.94 3.35
CA GLU A 11 1.05 -4.04 2.57
C GLU A 11 1.13 -5.37 3.34
N LEU A 12 2.27 -5.65 3.97
CA LEU A 12 2.49 -6.88 4.73
C LEU A 12 1.61 -6.92 5.99
N LYS A 13 1.45 -5.78 6.67
CA LYS A 13 0.52 -5.62 7.80
C LYS A 13 -0.93 -5.82 7.36
N GLY A 14 -1.32 -5.30 6.20
CA GLY A 14 -2.65 -5.49 5.63
C GLY A 14 -2.96 -6.97 5.35
N ARG A 15 -2.02 -7.70 4.73
CA ARG A 15 -2.15 -9.15 4.52
C ARG A 15 -2.25 -9.92 5.82
N ALA A 16 -1.48 -9.54 6.84
CA ALA A 16 -1.55 -10.17 8.16
C ALA A 16 -2.92 -9.95 8.83
N LYS A 17 -3.46 -8.71 8.79
CA LYS A 17 -4.82 -8.43 9.28
C LYS A 17 -5.88 -9.24 8.54
N GLU A 18 -5.76 -9.35 7.22
CA GLU A 18 -6.68 -10.14 6.40
C GLU A 18 -6.65 -11.62 6.80
N ALA A 19 -5.46 -12.20 6.92
CA ALA A 19 -5.30 -13.61 7.30
C ALA A 19 -5.80 -13.89 8.72
N VAL A 20 -5.53 -13.00 9.68
CA VAL A 20 -6.05 -13.15 11.05
C VAL A 20 -7.57 -12.97 11.08
N GLY A 21 -8.10 -12.01 10.34
CA GLY A 21 -9.54 -11.80 10.20
C GLY A 21 -10.25 -13.03 9.63
N ASP A 22 -9.70 -13.60 8.56
CA ASP A 22 -10.21 -14.84 7.95
C ASP A 22 -10.17 -16.02 8.93
N ALA A 23 -9.04 -16.22 9.60
CA ALA A 23 -8.86 -17.32 10.56
C ALA A 23 -9.74 -17.21 11.82
N THR A 24 -10.08 -15.98 12.23
CA THR A 24 -10.87 -15.72 13.45
C THR A 24 -12.34 -15.38 13.16
N GLY A 25 -12.74 -15.30 11.89
CA GLY A 25 -14.07 -14.82 11.49
C GLY A 25 -14.30 -13.32 11.81
N ASN A 26 -13.24 -12.54 11.98
CA ASN A 26 -13.33 -11.13 12.28
C ASN A 26 -13.36 -10.30 10.97
N GLU A 27 -14.58 -9.98 10.53
CA GLU A 27 -14.83 -9.20 9.31
C GLU A 27 -14.16 -7.82 9.33
N GLN A 28 -14.05 -7.17 10.50
CA GLN A 28 -13.39 -5.87 10.61
C GLN A 28 -11.91 -5.98 10.23
N TRP A 29 -11.21 -7.00 10.74
CA TRP A 29 -9.79 -7.21 10.45
C TRP A 29 -9.57 -7.58 8.99
N GLN A 30 -10.49 -8.36 8.41
CA GLN A 30 -10.46 -8.67 6.98
C GLN A 30 -10.64 -7.41 6.11
N ALA A 31 -11.59 -6.55 6.46
CA ALA A 31 -11.87 -5.30 5.76
C ALA A 31 -10.73 -4.27 5.90
N GLU A 32 -10.15 -4.15 7.10
CA GLU A 32 -8.97 -3.32 7.32
C GLU A 32 -7.77 -3.81 6.50
N GLY A 33 -7.53 -5.12 6.48
CA GLY A 33 -6.44 -5.72 5.72
C GLY A 33 -6.52 -5.44 4.21
N LYS A 34 -7.73 -5.57 3.63
CA LYS A 34 -8.00 -5.22 2.23
C LYS A 34 -7.85 -3.72 1.96
N SER A 35 -8.32 -2.89 2.89
CA SER A 35 -8.21 -1.43 2.76
C SER A 35 -6.76 -0.96 2.79
N ASP A 36 -5.93 -1.52 3.67
CA ASP A 36 -4.51 -1.20 3.79
C ASP A 36 -3.75 -1.59 2.50
N GLN A 37 -4.05 -2.76 1.92
CA GLN A 37 -3.48 -3.19 0.63
C GLN A 37 -3.89 -2.27 -0.54
N ALA A 38 -5.17 -1.89 -0.60
CA ALA A 38 -5.68 -0.99 -1.64
C ALA A 38 -5.03 0.40 -1.57
N LYS A 39 -4.89 0.96 -0.36
CA LYS A 39 -4.21 2.24 -0.13
C LYS A 39 -2.75 2.19 -0.54
N GLY A 40 -2.03 1.11 -0.19
CA GLY A 40 -0.64 0.92 -0.60
C GLY A 40 -0.47 0.88 -2.12
N SER A 41 -1.36 0.16 -2.80
CA SER A 41 -1.37 0.08 -4.27
C SER A 41 -1.64 1.44 -4.92
N LEU A 42 -2.61 2.21 -4.39
CA LEU A 42 -2.91 3.56 -4.87
C LEU A 42 -1.73 4.51 -4.67
N LYS A 43 -1.10 4.50 -3.49
CA LYS A 43 0.10 5.30 -3.20
C LYS A 43 1.20 5.00 -4.21
N GLN A 44 1.53 3.73 -4.42
CA GLN A 44 2.59 3.35 -5.36
C GLN A 44 2.28 3.77 -6.79
N ALA A 45 1.02 3.62 -7.24
CA ALA A 45 0.62 4.07 -8.58
C ALA A 45 0.72 5.60 -8.71
N GLY A 46 0.23 6.34 -7.71
CA GLY A 46 0.32 7.80 -7.66
C GLY A 46 1.76 8.32 -7.61
N GLU A 47 2.63 7.68 -6.83
CA GLU A 47 4.05 7.99 -6.78
C GLU A 47 4.73 7.74 -8.12
N LYS A 48 4.47 6.63 -8.80
CA LYS A 48 5.01 6.35 -10.15
C LYS A 48 4.56 7.41 -11.17
N VAL A 49 3.29 7.81 -11.14
CA VAL A 49 2.77 8.87 -12.02
C VAL A 49 3.46 10.19 -11.72
N LYS A 50 3.58 10.56 -10.44
CA LYS A 50 4.25 11.80 -10.02
C LYS A 50 5.73 11.81 -10.40
N ASP A 51 6.42 10.67 -10.27
CA ASP A 51 7.83 10.52 -10.64
C ASP A 51 8.03 10.62 -12.15
N ALA A 52 7.16 10.00 -12.94
CA ALA A 52 7.18 10.11 -14.41
C ALA A 52 6.94 11.55 -14.88
N VAL A 53 5.98 12.26 -14.27
CA VAL A 53 5.73 13.68 -14.57
C VAL A 53 6.95 14.54 -14.21
N LYS A 54 7.52 14.35 -13.01
CA LYS A 54 8.75 15.07 -12.62
C LYS A 54 9.92 14.78 -13.55
N GLY A 55 10.12 13.53 -13.95
CA GLY A 55 11.18 13.13 -14.88
C GLY A 55 11.03 13.74 -16.28
N VAL A 56 9.79 14.01 -16.71
CA VAL A 56 9.49 14.73 -17.96
C VAL A 56 9.69 16.24 -17.84
N THR A 57 9.39 16.82 -16.67
CA THR A 57 9.54 18.27 -16.42
C THR A 57 10.98 18.68 -16.08
N ASN A 58 11.83 17.77 -15.62
CA ASN A 58 13.25 18.05 -15.33
C ASN A 58 14.13 17.83 -16.57
N LYS A 59 13.94 18.67 -17.59
CA LYS A 59 14.84 18.77 -18.74
C LYS A 59 15.26 20.23 -18.93
N ASP A 60 15.98 20.77 -17.95
CA ASP A 60 16.80 21.99 -18.03
C ASP A 60 17.93 21.91 -16.98
#